data_AF-A0A2R6HGL4-F1
#
_entry.id   AF-A0A2R6HGL4-F1
#
_cell.length_a   1.000
_cell.length_b   1.000
_cell.length_c   1.000
_cell.angle_alpha   90.00
_cell.angle_beta   90.00
_cell.angle_gamma   90.00
#
_symmetry.space_group_name_H-M   'P 1'
#
loop_
_entity.id
_entity.type
_entity.pdbx_description
1 polymer ?
#
loop_
_entity_poly.entity_id
_entity_poly.type
_entity_poly.pdbx_seq_one_letter_code
_entity_poly.pdbx_strand_id
1 'polypeptide(L)'
;VTRPNDPIVRETIAASLRHVELEREFPSATADELAGFTAPVAVFLAENDPFFPAETVLPRARSRLSNLSKTMLLNGEKHILSPKAREMVTMSISEFSDE
;
A
#
# COMPACT_ATOMS: atom_id res chain seq x y z
N VAL A 1 6.84 -22.70 7.28
CA VAL A 1 5.53 -22.85 6.62
C VAL A 1 4.65 -23.67 7.55
N THR A 2 3.61 -23.07 8.11
CA THR A 2 2.70 -23.70 9.08
C THR A 2 2.06 -24.94 8.46
N ARG A 3 1.99 -26.02 9.24
CA ARG A 3 1.42 -27.28 8.76
C ARG A 3 -0.09 -27.07 8.51
N PRO A 4 -0.67 -27.56 7.41
CA PRO A 4 -2.07 -27.28 7.01
C PRO A 4 -3.15 -27.61 8.05
N ASN A 5 -2.83 -28.41 9.08
CA ASN A 5 -3.78 -28.92 10.07
C ASN A 5 -3.41 -28.55 11.53
N ASP A 6 -2.62 -27.50 11.74
CA ASP A 6 -2.40 -27.00 13.09
C ASP A 6 -3.76 -26.55 13.70
N PRO A 7 -4.24 -27.18 14.79
CA PRO A 7 -5.54 -26.86 15.39
C PRO A 7 -5.64 -25.38 15.80
N ILE A 8 -4.52 -24.77 16.19
CA ILE A 8 -4.46 -23.36 16.60
C ILE A 8 -4.65 -22.47 15.37
N VAL A 9 -3.95 -22.77 14.27
CA VAL A 9 -4.09 -22.01 13.01
C VAL A 9 -5.52 -22.12 12.49
N ARG A 10 -6.09 -23.32 12.49
CA ARG A 10 -7.47 -23.55 12.04
C ARG A 10 -8.46 -22.76 12.90
N GLU A 11 -8.36 -22.86 14.22
CA GLU A 11 -9.29 -22.17 15.12
C GLU A 11 -9.13 -20.65 15.03
N THR A 12 -7.91 -20.14 14.86
CA THR A 12 -7.66 -18.71 14.69
C THR A 12 -8.28 -18.17 13.40
N ILE A 13 -8.10 -18.88 12.28
CA ILE A 13 -8.73 -18.51 11.00
C ILE A 13 -10.26 -18.58 11.13
N ALA A 14 -10.78 -19.65 11.73
CA ALA A 14 -12.21 -19.86 11.87
C ALA A 14 -12.87 -18.82 12.80
N ALA A 15 -12.20 -18.45 13.90
CA ALA A 15 -12.63 -17.36 14.77
C ALA A 15 -12.58 -16.01 14.03
N SER A 16 -11.54 -15.76 13.23
CA SER A 16 -11.45 -14.54 12.42
C SER A 16 -12.61 -14.44 11.44
N LEU A 17 -12.94 -15.52 10.73
CA LEU A 17 -14.07 -15.54 9.79
C LEU A 17 -15.45 -15.46 10.47
N ARG A 18 -15.58 -15.94 11.71
CA ARG A 18 -16.85 -15.92 12.46
C ARG A 18 -17.11 -14.61 13.21
N HIS A 19 -16.05 -13.95 13.68
CA HIS A 19 -16.17 -12.88 14.67
C HIS A 19 -15.58 -11.56 14.21
N VAL A 20 -14.79 -11.53 13.12
CA VAL A 20 -14.38 -10.24 12.56
C VAL A 20 -15.59 -9.62 11.87
N GLU A 21 -16.09 -8.55 12.46
CA GLU A 21 -16.97 -7.60 11.79
C GLU A 21 -16.11 -6.76 10.86
N LEU A 22 -15.92 -7.23 9.63
CA LEU A 22 -15.27 -6.42 8.61
C LEU A 22 -16.21 -5.28 8.25
N GLU A 23 -15.76 -4.05 8.45
CA GLU A 23 -16.41 -2.90 7.84
C GLU A 23 -16.51 -3.14 6.33
N ARG A 24 -17.68 -2.83 5.76
CA ARG A 24 -17.97 -3.11 4.34
C ARG A 24 -17.18 -2.22 3.39
N GLU A 25 -16.62 -1.13 3.90
CA GLU A 25 -15.91 -0.13 3.13
C GLU A 25 -14.55 0.14 3.77
N PHE A 26 -13.51 0.23 2.93
CA PHE A 26 -12.22 0.68 3.40
C PHE A 26 -12.27 2.19 3.69
N PRO A 27 -11.60 2.66 4.76
CA PRO A 27 -11.52 4.08 5.04
C PRO A 27 -10.92 4.83 3.85
N SER A 28 -11.50 5.98 3.54
CA SER A 28 -11.10 6.84 2.43
C SER A 28 -11.10 8.29 2.88
N ALA A 29 -10.12 9.06 2.42
CA ALA A 29 -10.07 10.51 2.62
C ALA A 29 -10.33 11.24 1.29
N THR A 30 -11.15 12.27 1.33
CA THR A 30 -11.39 13.23 0.23
C THR A 30 -10.21 14.19 0.08
N ALA A 31 -10.19 14.98 -1.01
CA ALA A 31 -9.17 16.00 -1.19
C ALA A 31 -9.25 17.09 -0.09
N ASP A 32 -10.46 17.48 0.30
CA ASP A 32 -10.68 18.51 1.34
C ASP A 32 -10.21 18.05 2.71
N GLU A 33 -10.44 16.77 3.07
CA GLU A 33 -9.92 16.18 4.31
C GLU A 33 -8.39 16.13 4.35
N LEU A 34 -7.74 16.06 3.18
CA LEU A 34 -6.28 16.07 3.06
C LEU A 34 -5.70 17.45 2.75
N ALA A 35 -6.52 18.50 2.61
CA ALA A 35 -6.06 19.82 2.16
C ALA A 35 -5.04 20.47 3.12
N GLY A 36 -5.11 20.12 4.43
CA GLY A 36 -4.15 20.58 5.43
C GLY A 36 -2.81 19.82 5.42
N PHE A 37 -2.71 18.71 4.69
CA PHE A 37 -1.48 17.93 4.59
C PHE A 37 -0.58 18.50 3.49
N THR A 38 0.35 19.36 3.89
CA THR A 38 1.21 20.11 2.95
C THR A 38 2.65 19.59 2.86
N ALA A 39 2.98 18.47 3.50
CA ALA A 39 4.31 17.89 3.34
C ALA A 39 4.50 17.31 1.91
N PRO A 40 5.72 17.29 1.36
CA PRO A 40 6.01 16.57 0.12
C PRO A 40 5.63 15.08 0.25
N VAL A 41 5.05 14.50 -0.81
CA VAL A 41 4.67 13.09 -0.84
C VAL A 41 5.38 12.34 -1.97
N ALA A 42 5.93 11.18 -1.62
CA ALA A 42 6.36 10.16 -2.56
C ALA A 42 5.38 8.97 -2.56
N VAL A 43 4.97 8.51 -3.74
CA VAL A 43 4.12 7.31 -3.91
C VAL A 43 4.86 6.27 -4.74
N PHE A 44 4.98 5.07 -4.19
CA PHE A 44 5.57 3.90 -4.84
C PHE A 44 4.49 2.86 -5.10
N LEU A 45 4.41 2.37 -6.33
CA LEU A 45 3.37 1.43 -6.77
C LEU A 45 4.03 0.26 -7.47
N ALA A 46 3.54 -0.95 -7.23
CA ALA A 46 3.97 -2.13 -7.96
C ALA A 46 3.01 -2.41 -9.13
N GLU A 47 3.56 -2.70 -10.31
CA GLU A 47 2.76 -2.89 -11.55
C GLU A 47 1.75 -4.04 -11.41
N ASN A 48 2.14 -5.13 -10.74
CA ASN A 48 1.31 -6.33 -10.59
C ASN A 48 0.79 -6.50 -9.16
N ASP A 49 0.52 -5.40 -8.44
CA ASP A 49 -0.13 -5.45 -7.13
C ASP A 49 -1.63 -5.76 -7.27
N PRO A 50 -2.13 -6.92 -6.79
CA PRO A 50 -3.53 -7.28 -6.90
C PRO A 50 -4.43 -6.54 -5.89
N PHE A 51 -3.85 -5.93 -4.85
CA PHE A 51 -4.58 -5.23 -3.80
C PHE A 51 -4.65 -3.73 -4.06
N PHE A 52 -3.60 -3.15 -4.66
CA PHE A 52 -3.48 -1.72 -4.92
C PHE A 52 -3.08 -1.44 -6.39
N PRO A 53 -4.00 -1.65 -7.36
CA PRO A 53 -3.68 -1.50 -8.78
C PRO A 53 -3.23 -0.07 -9.13
N ALA A 54 -2.06 0.06 -9.76
CA ALA A 54 -1.41 1.34 -10.00
C ALA A 54 -2.28 2.30 -10.85
N GLU A 55 -3.00 1.75 -11.83
CA GLU A 55 -3.92 2.47 -12.72
C GLU A 55 -5.10 3.10 -11.98
N THR A 56 -5.46 2.56 -10.80
CA THR A 56 -6.53 3.10 -9.96
C THR A 56 -5.97 4.00 -8.86
N VAL A 57 -4.87 3.59 -8.24
CA VAL A 57 -4.28 4.29 -7.09
C VAL A 57 -3.59 5.59 -7.51
N LEU A 58 -2.83 5.60 -8.61
CA LEU A 58 -2.08 6.79 -9.01
C LEU A 58 -2.97 7.99 -9.36
N PRO A 59 -4.05 7.84 -10.17
CA PRO A 59 -4.97 8.96 -10.42
C PRO A 59 -5.63 9.45 -9.13
N ARG A 60 -6.05 8.52 -8.25
CA ARG A 60 -6.66 8.87 -6.97
C ARG A 60 -5.70 9.65 -6.07
N ALA A 61 -4.45 9.23 -5.96
CA ALA A 61 -3.42 9.95 -5.21
C ALA A 61 -3.21 11.37 -5.77
N ARG A 62 -3.04 11.51 -7.09
CA ARG A 62 -2.90 12.82 -7.75
C ARG A 62 -4.10 13.75 -7.53
N SER A 63 -5.32 13.18 -7.49
CA SER A 63 -6.54 13.98 -7.29
C SER A 63 -6.75 14.46 -5.85
N ARG A 64 -6.07 13.86 -4.87
CA ARG A 64 -6.32 14.10 -3.43
C ARG A 64 -5.13 14.70 -2.68
N LEU A 65 -3.91 14.45 -3.14
CA LEU A 65 -2.67 14.93 -2.51
C LEU A 65 -2.10 16.08 -3.35
N SER A 66 -2.27 17.31 -2.89
CA SER A 66 -1.79 18.50 -3.60
C SER A 66 -0.28 18.53 -3.76
N ASN A 67 0.46 17.91 -2.83
CA ASN A 67 1.91 17.95 -2.74
C ASN A 67 2.56 16.61 -3.11
N LEU A 68 1.93 15.84 -4.01
CA LEU A 68 2.51 14.63 -4.59
C LEU A 68 3.65 14.99 -5.55
N SER A 69 4.88 14.99 -5.02
CA SER A 69 6.09 15.42 -5.72
C SER A 69 6.82 14.27 -6.40
N LYS A 70 6.74 13.04 -5.87
CA LYS A 70 7.44 11.87 -6.43
C LYS A 70 6.48 10.71 -6.66
N THR A 71 6.55 10.09 -7.82
CA THR A 71 5.79 8.88 -8.15
C THR A 71 6.68 7.87 -8.84
N MET A 72 6.64 6.61 -8.39
CA MET A 72 7.46 5.55 -8.96
C MET A 72 6.62 4.30 -9.19
N LEU A 73 6.61 3.81 -10.44
CA LEU A 73 6.02 2.53 -10.80
C LEU A 73 7.12 1.47 -10.89
N LEU A 74 6.99 0.41 -10.10
CA LEU A 74 7.93 -0.71 -10.01
C LEU A 74 7.46 -1.80 -10.99
N ASN A 75 8.03 -1.79 -12.19
CA ASN A 75 7.69 -2.72 -13.27
C ASN A 75 8.01 -4.17 -12.88
N GLY A 76 7.10 -5.10 -13.17
CA GLY A 76 7.23 -6.52 -12.85
C GLY A 76 7.03 -6.89 -11.38
N GLU A 77 6.96 -5.91 -10.48
CA GLU A 77 6.83 -6.16 -9.04
C GLU A 77 5.38 -6.43 -8.62
N LYS A 78 5.21 -7.04 -7.46
CA LYS A 78 3.93 -7.35 -6.81
C LYS A 78 3.85 -6.67 -5.45
N HIS A 79 2.75 -6.89 -4.72
CA HIS A 79 2.55 -6.35 -3.37
C HIS A 79 3.73 -6.60 -2.41
N ILE A 80 4.26 -7.83 -2.42
CA ILE A 80 5.49 -8.16 -1.70
C ILE A 80 6.66 -7.98 -2.65
N LEU A 81 7.39 -6.88 -2.47
CA LEU A 81 8.51 -6.50 -3.32
C LEU A 81 9.67 -7.50 -3.27
N SER A 82 10.32 -7.69 -4.43
CA SER A 82 11.58 -8.43 -4.53
C SER A 82 12.70 -7.76 -3.71
N PRO A 83 13.78 -8.47 -3.34
CA PRO A 83 14.93 -7.86 -2.68
C PRO A 83 15.49 -6.65 -3.43
N LYS A 84 15.62 -6.75 -4.75
CA LYS A 84 16.12 -5.67 -5.61
C LYS A 84 15.18 -4.45 -5.59
N ALA A 85 13.88 -4.66 -5.67
CA ALA A 85 12.92 -3.56 -5.61
C ALA A 85 12.89 -2.88 -4.23
N ARG A 86 13.07 -3.64 -3.14
CA ARG A 86 13.19 -3.07 -1.79
C ARG A 86 14.42 -2.16 -1.65
N GLU A 87 15.57 -2.59 -2.16
CA GLU A 87 16.79 -1.76 -2.18
C GLU A 87 16.56 -0.47 -2.97
N MET A 88 15.96 -0.59 -4.16
CA MET A 88 15.65 0.55 -5.02
C MET A 88 14.70 1.56 -4.36
N VAL A 89 13.60 1.07 -3.75
CA VAL A 89 12.65 1.93 -3.02
C VAL A 89 13.33 2.58 -1.81
N THR A 90 14.16 1.83 -1.08
CA THR A 90 14.87 2.35 0.10
C THR A 90 15.79 3.51 -0.29
N MET A 91 16.58 3.34 -1.35
CA MET A 91 17.43 4.41 -1.86
C MET A 91 16.63 5.63 -2.30
N SER A 92 15.52 5.42 -3.01
CA SER A 92 14.63 6.50 -3.43
C SER A 92 13.95 7.22 -2.25
N ILE A 93 13.70 6.55 -1.13
CA ILE A 93 13.17 7.15 0.10
C ILE A 93 14.24 7.99 0.79
N SER A 94 15.48 7.49 0.87
CA SER A 94 16.61 8.25 1.43
C SER A 94 16.83 9.54 0.66
N GLU A 95 16.93 9.46 -0.68
CA GLU A 95 17.06 10.65 -1.55
C GLU A 95 15.92 11.66 -1.33
N PHE A 96 14.69 11.16 -1.21
CA PHE A 96 13.52 12.03 -1.03
C PHE A 96 13.47 12.71 0.34
N SER A 97 14.10 12.10 1.36
CA SER A 97 14.13 12.65 2.72
C SER A 97 15.24 13.69 2.91
N ASP A 98 16.23 13.70 2.01
CA ASP A 98 17.36 14.63 2.00
C ASP A 98 17.08 15.90 1.15
N GLU A 99 15.91 15.96 0.47
CA GLU A 99 15.40 17.13 -0.30
C GLU A 99 14.67 18.15 0.58
#